data_AF-A0A7S2R267-F1
#
_entry.id   AF-A0A7S2R267-F1
#
_cell.length_a   1.000
_cell.length_b   1.000
_cell.length_c   1.000
_cell.angle_alpha   90.00
_cell.angle_beta   90.00
_cell.angle_gamma   90.00
#
_symmetry.space_group_name_H-M   'P 1'
#
loop_
_entity.id
_entity.type
_entity.pdbx_description
1 polymer ?
#
loop_
_entity_poly.entity_id
_entity_poly.type
_entity_poly.pdbx_seq_one_letter_code
_entity_poly.pdbx_strand_id
1 'polypeptide(L)'
;RKIMARIYNDESFFDFDAIGGWKHLKDDVDFVPPEASKLVLSLQDKDPDDSYSSVPYEKGFHLLYALERLVGTDAFLSFTRAYLAKYAYLTVTSQQFKNFFYEFFEKYTDTVILCSTASLVGFDWDEWLYGTGMPPCGLPN
;
A
#
# COMPACT_ATOMS: atom_id res chain seq x y z
N ARG A 1 -4.93 -3.11 -11.51
CA ARG A 1 -3.82 -2.36 -12.15
C ARG A 1 -2.81 -3.24 -12.90
N LYS A 2 -1.83 -3.90 -12.25
CA LYS A 2 -0.75 -4.66 -12.96
C LYS A 2 -1.22 -5.72 -13.95
N ILE A 3 -2.29 -6.46 -13.64
CA ILE A 3 -2.84 -7.49 -14.54
C ILE A 3 -3.38 -6.87 -15.83
N MET A 4 -4.15 -5.78 -15.72
CA MET A 4 -4.77 -5.10 -16.86
C MET A 4 -3.70 -4.54 -17.81
N ALA A 5 -2.66 -3.89 -17.27
CA ALA A 5 -1.55 -3.40 -18.09
C ALA A 5 -0.86 -4.52 -18.90
N ARG A 6 -0.73 -5.72 -18.33
CA ARG A 6 -0.18 -6.89 -19.04
C ARG A 6 -1.14 -7.48 -20.07
N ILE A 7 -2.44 -7.52 -19.78
CA ILE A 7 -3.46 -8.01 -20.72
C ILE A 7 -3.49 -7.14 -21.98
N TYR A 8 -3.45 -5.83 -21.82
CA TYR A 8 -3.47 -4.88 -22.94
C TYR A 8 -2.09 -4.62 -23.54
N ASN A 9 -1.01 -5.14 -22.93
CA ASN A 9 0.38 -4.88 -23.30
C ASN A 9 0.68 -3.38 -23.45
N ASP A 10 0.15 -2.59 -22.53
CA ASP A 10 0.22 -1.13 -22.53
C ASP A 10 0.30 -0.65 -21.08
N GLU A 11 1.46 -0.09 -20.73
CA GLU A 11 1.73 0.41 -19.37
C GLU A 11 0.89 1.65 -19.04
N SER A 12 0.42 2.39 -20.04
CA SER A 12 -0.42 3.59 -19.81
C SER A 12 -1.76 3.25 -19.13
N PHE A 13 -2.25 2.01 -19.28
CA PHE A 13 -3.41 1.54 -18.53
C PHE A 13 -3.18 1.52 -17.01
N PHE A 14 -1.95 1.24 -16.57
CA PHE A 14 -1.62 1.28 -15.15
C PHE A 14 -1.77 2.72 -14.63
N ASP A 15 -1.14 3.67 -15.32
CA ASP A 15 -1.11 5.08 -14.89
C ASP A 15 -2.49 5.72 -14.99
N PHE A 16 -3.24 5.45 -16.06
CA PHE A 16 -4.60 5.95 -16.24
C PHE A 16 -5.54 5.47 -15.14
N ASP A 17 -5.52 4.17 -14.81
CA ASP A 17 -6.33 3.61 -13.72
C ASP A 17 -5.87 4.13 -12.34
N ALA A 18 -4.57 4.34 -12.15
CA ALA A 18 -4.03 4.93 -10.92
C ALA A 18 -4.48 6.39 -10.73
N ILE A 19 -4.47 7.21 -11.79
CA ILE A 19 -4.95 8.60 -11.77
C ILE A 19 -6.46 8.65 -11.48
N GLY A 20 -7.24 7.78 -12.14
CA GLY A 20 -8.67 7.66 -11.86
C GLY A 20 -8.95 7.31 -10.40
N GLY A 21 -8.22 6.31 -9.88
CA GLY A 21 -8.28 5.92 -8.47
C GLY A 21 -7.90 7.02 -7.50
N TRP A 22 -6.87 7.82 -7.79
CA TRP A 22 -6.49 8.97 -6.96
C TRP A 22 -7.61 10.01 -6.88
N LYS A 23 -8.31 10.26 -7.98
CA LYS A 23 -9.47 11.15 -7.99
C LYS A 23 -10.61 10.59 -7.13
N HIS A 24 -10.94 9.30 -7.28
CA HIS A 24 -11.96 8.64 -6.46
C HIS A 24 -11.62 8.71 -4.96
N LEU A 25 -10.35 8.45 -4.60
CA LEU A 25 -9.90 8.58 -3.22
C LEU A 25 -10.12 9.99 -2.67
N LYS A 26 -9.82 11.01 -3.48
CA LYS A 26 -10.04 12.40 -3.07
C LYS A 26 -11.51 12.70 -2.82
N ASP A 27 -12.37 12.31 -3.76
CA ASP A 27 -13.82 12.53 -3.64
C ASP A 27 -14.38 11.82 -2.37
N ASP A 28 -13.91 10.61 -2.08
CA ASP A 28 -14.30 9.86 -0.88
C ASP A 28 -13.76 10.50 0.41
N VAL A 29 -12.48 10.91 0.44
CA VAL A 29 -11.86 11.58 1.59
C VAL A 29 -12.58 12.90 1.93
N ASP A 30 -13.05 13.63 0.92
CA ASP A 30 -13.78 14.88 1.11
C ASP A 30 -15.22 14.63 1.64
N PHE A 31 -15.77 13.42 1.44
CA PHE A 31 -17.13 13.05 1.86
C PHE A 31 -17.19 12.36 3.22
N VAL A 32 -16.21 11.51 3.55
CA VAL A 32 -16.24 10.70 4.78
C VAL A 32 -15.70 11.49 5.99
N PRO A 33 -16.13 11.15 7.22
CA PRO A 33 -15.49 11.69 8.42
C PRO A 33 -13.99 11.36 8.44
N PRO A 34 -13.12 12.23 9.02
CA PRO A 34 -11.68 12.00 9.04
C PRO A 34 -11.27 10.63 9.57
N GLU A 35 -11.95 10.11 10.59
CA GLU A 35 -11.68 8.79 11.17
C GLU A 35 -11.94 7.63 10.19
N ALA A 36 -12.89 7.79 9.27
CA ALA A 36 -13.21 6.80 8.23
C ALA A 36 -12.27 6.88 7.01
N SER A 37 -11.40 7.89 6.95
CA SER A 37 -10.38 8.03 5.89
C SER A 37 -9.05 7.33 6.21
N LYS A 38 -8.94 6.71 7.40
CA LYS A 38 -7.77 5.93 7.80
C LYS A 38 -7.71 4.63 7.01
N LEU A 39 -6.51 4.14 6.71
CA LEU A 39 -6.35 2.87 6.02
C LEU A 39 -6.65 1.69 6.97
N VAL A 40 -6.18 1.78 8.22
CA VAL A 40 -6.52 0.84 9.29
C VAL A 40 -7.58 1.48 10.17
N LEU A 41 -8.83 1.05 9.98
CA LEU A 41 -9.97 1.56 10.72
C LEU A 41 -10.03 0.98 12.15
N SER A 42 -10.49 1.80 13.09
CA SER A 42 -10.95 1.34 14.39
C SER A 42 -12.48 1.25 14.37
N LEU A 43 -12.98 0.04 14.15
CA LEU A 43 -14.43 -0.18 13.98
C LEU A 43 -15.21 -0.17 15.30
N GLN A 44 -14.56 -0.34 16.46
CA GLN A 44 -15.20 -0.39 17.80
C GLN A 44 -16.59 -1.08 17.74
N ASP A 45 -17.64 -0.39 18.19
CA ASP A 45 -19.03 -0.88 18.20
C ASP A 45 -19.85 -0.47 16.96
N LYS A 46 -19.20 0.00 15.88
CA LYS A 46 -19.88 0.42 14.65
C LYS A 46 -20.14 -0.77 13.73
N ASP A 47 -21.23 -0.70 12.98
CA ASP A 47 -21.53 -1.66 11.93
C ASP A 47 -20.42 -1.59 10.85
N PRO A 48 -19.76 -2.71 10.51
CA PRO A 48 -18.79 -2.75 9.43
C PRO A 48 -19.34 -2.25 8.08
N ASP A 49 -20.63 -2.45 7.81
CA ASP A 49 -21.25 -2.01 6.55
C ASP A 49 -21.31 -0.47 6.45
N ASP A 50 -21.42 0.23 7.58
CA ASP A 50 -21.40 1.70 7.65
C ASP A 50 -20.00 2.29 7.40
N SER A 51 -18.95 1.46 7.37
CA SER A 51 -17.57 1.87 7.11
C SER A 51 -17.14 1.70 5.65
N TYR A 52 -18.04 1.24 4.79
CA TYR A 52 -17.77 1.02 3.38
C TYR A 52 -17.41 2.32 2.65
N SER A 53 -16.25 2.31 1.98
CA SER A 53 -15.79 3.38 1.09
C SER A 53 -14.73 2.84 0.11
N SER A 54 -14.33 3.64 -0.88
CA SER A 54 -13.19 3.35 -1.75
C SER A 54 -11.84 3.61 -1.07
N VAL A 55 -11.83 4.20 0.13
CA VAL A 55 -10.61 4.54 0.89
C VAL A 55 -9.67 3.33 1.04
N PRO A 56 -10.07 2.16 1.60
CA PRO A 56 -9.15 1.05 1.78
C PRO A 56 -8.59 0.50 0.45
N TYR A 57 -9.34 0.63 -0.65
CA TYR A 57 -8.90 0.19 -1.98
C TYR A 57 -7.82 1.13 -2.54
N GLU A 58 -8.12 2.43 -2.60
CA GLU A 58 -7.24 3.39 -3.25
C GLU A 58 -6.08 3.80 -2.36
N LYS A 59 -6.31 4.06 -1.06
CA LYS A 59 -5.23 4.35 -0.11
C LYS A 59 -4.32 3.14 0.08
N GLY A 60 -4.89 1.94 0.10
CA GLY A 60 -4.14 0.69 0.13
C GLY A 60 -3.29 0.49 -1.13
N PHE A 61 -3.83 0.77 -2.31
CA PHE A 61 -3.04 0.75 -3.55
C PHE A 61 -1.86 1.73 -3.47
N HIS A 62 -2.09 2.99 -3.04
CA HIS A 62 -1.04 4.00 -2.99
C HIS A 62 0.08 3.62 -2.00
N LEU A 63 -0.27 2.97 -0.88
CA LEU A 63 0.72 2.39 0.02
C LEU A 63 1.58 1.33 -0.69
N LEU A 64 0.96 0.34 -1.33
CA LEU A 64 1.68 -0.71 -2.04
C LEU A 64 2.55 -0.16 -3.18
N TYR A 65 2.04 0.86 -3.89
CA TYR A 65 2.78 1.53 -4.94
C TYR A 65 3.98 2.32 -4.40
N ALA A 66 3.83 3.03 -3.27
CA ALA A 66 4.93 3.71 -2.61
C ALA A 66 6.02 2.71 -2.16
N LEU A 67 5.62 1.60 -1.54
CA LEU A 67 6.55 0.53 -1.15
C LEU A 67 7.25 -0.09 -2.36
N GLU A 68 6.54 -0.31 -3.46
CA GLU A 68 7.14 -0.79 -4.70
C GLU A 68 8.17 0.19 -5.26
N ARG A 69 7.89 1.50 -5.25
CA ARG A 69 8.83 2.52 -5.72
C ARG A 69 10.05 2.64 -4.79
N LEU A 70 9.88 2.36 -3.51
CA LEU A 70 10.95 2.39 -2.52
C LEU A 70 11.95 1.25 -2.70
N VAL A 71 11.48 0.04 -3.00
CA VAL A 71 12.34 -1.17 -3.10
C VAL A 71 12.57 -1.64 -4.54
N GLY A 72 11.86 -1.07 -5.52
CA GLY A 72 11.90 -1.50 -6.91
C GLY A 72 10.93 -2.64 -7.23
N THR A 73 10.45 -2.66 -8.48
CA THR A 73 9.38 -3.56 -8.96
C THR A 73 9.72 -5.05 -8.80
N ASP A 74 10.93 -5.48 -9.16
CA ASP A 74 11.30 -6.91 -9.12
C ASP A 74 11.43 -7.43 -7.69
N ALA A 75 12.00 -6.62 -6.80
CA ALA A 75 12.13 -6.97 -5.39
C ALA A 75 10.77 -6.95 -4.69
N PHE A 76 9.91 -5.97 -5.00
CA PHE A 76 8.53 -5.94 -4.50
C PHE A 76 7.70 -7.13 -5.01
N LEU A 77 7.91 -7.57 -6.26
CA LEU A 77 7.26 -8.76 -6.79
C LEU A 77 7.73 -10.04 -6.06
N SER A 78 9.03 -10.11 -5.75
CA SER A 78 9.61 -11.21 -4.95
C SER A 78 9.03 -11.24 -3.53
N PHE A 79 8.93 -10.06 -2.88
CA PHE A 79 8.24 -9.89 -1.61
C PHE A 79 6.78 -10.35 -1.71
N THR A 80 6.04 -9.92 -2.73
CA THR A 80 4.62 -10.25 -2.91
C THR A 80 4.42 -11.77 -3.00
N ARG A 81 5.27 -12.48 -3.76
CA ARG A 81 5.23 -13.94 -3.85
C ARG A 81 5.53 -14.60 -2.51
N ALA A 82 6.55 -14.13 -1.79
CA ALA A 82 6.91 -14.66 -0.48
C ALA A 82 5.82 -14.40 0.57
N TYR A 83 5.18 -13.23 0.52
CA TYR A 83 4.07 -12.86 1.39
C TYR A 83 2.87 -13.78 1.19
N LEU A 84 2.44 -13.97 -0.05
CA LEU A 84 1.33 -14.86 -0.39
C LEU A 84 1.63 -16.31 0.02
N ALA A 85 2.87 -16.78 -0.15
CA ALA A 85 3.27 -18.12 0.27
C ALA A 85 3.30 -18.27 1.81
N LYS A 86 3.81 -17.28 2.54
CA LYS A 86 3.92 -17.31 4.02
C LYS A 86 2.55 -17.30 4.70
N TYR A 87 1.61 -16.50 4.18
CA TYR A 87 0.28 -16.31 4.77
C TYR A 87 -0.84 -17.06 4.05
N ALA A 88 -0.50 -18.00 3.16
CA ALA A 88 -1.49 -18.85 2.51
C ALA A 88 -2.33 -19.58 3.57
N TYR A 89 -3.66 -19.47 3.45
CA TYR A 89 -4.63 -20.08 4.37
C TYR A 89 -4.60 -19.57 5.82
N LEU A 90 -3.97 -18.41 6.06
CA LEU A 90 -3.89 -17.78 7.38
C LEU A 90 -4.61 -16.43 7.40
N THR A 91 -4.93 -15.94 8.60
CA THR A 91 -5.34 -14.56 8.82
C THR A 91 -4.12 -13.68 9.07
N VAL A 92 -4.18 -12.43 8.61
CA VAL A 92 -3.06 -11.50 8.70
C VAL A 92 -3.52 -10.12 9.13
N THR A 93 -2.76 -9.50 10.01
CA THR A 93 -2.97 -8.11 10.45
C THR A 93 -2.06 -7.16 9.69
N SER A 94 -2.40 -5.87 9.66
CA SER A 94 -1.55 -4.83 9.07
C SER A 94 -0.16 -4.77 9.72
N GLN A 95 -0.07 -5.06 11.03
CA GLN A 95 1.20 -5.15 11.74
C GLN A 95 2.04 -6.36 11.28
N GLN A 96 1.41 -7.51 11.04
CA GLN A 96 2.11 -8.68 10.51
C GLN A 96 2.61 -8.43 9.08
N PHE A 97 1.85 -7.73 8.24
CA PHE A 97 2.30 -7.27 6.92
C PHE A 97 3.55 -6.38 7.03
N LYS A 98 3.49 -5.32 7.86
CA LYS A 98 4.62 -4.40 8.12
C LYS A 98 5.86 -5.15 8.60
N ASN A 99 5.71 -6.03 9.60
CA ASN A 99 6.83 -6.81 10.13
C ASN A 99 7.44 -7.71 9.07
N PHE A 100 6.61 -8.41 8.29
CA PHE A 100 7.13 -9.28 7.24
C PHE A 100 7.83 -8.51 6.12
N PHE A 101 7.38 -7.31 5.79
CA PHE A 101 8.06 -6.43 4.84
C PHE A 101 9.50 -6.14 5.29
N TYR A 102 9.69 -5.73 6.55
CA TYR A 102 11.04 -5.52 7.10
C TYR A 102 11.86 -6.81 7.16
N GLU A 103 11.31 -7.91 7.67
CA GLU A 103 11.99 -9.21 7.77
C GLU A 103 12.47 -9.72 6.40
N PHE A 104 11.68 -9.49 5.35
CA PHE A 104 12.01 -9.91 3.99
C PHE A 104 13.19 -9.10 3.44
N PHE A 105 13.13 -7.77 3.55
CA PHE A 105 14.15 -6.88 2.99
C PHE A 105 15.44 -6.80 3.81
N GLU A 106 15.41 -7.13 5.10
CA GLU A 106 16.64 -7.30 5.91
C GLU A 106 17.50 -8.46 5.38
N LYS A 107 16.87 -9.52 4.87
CA LYS A 107 17.55 -10.72 4.35
C LYS A 107 17.76 -10.67 2.84
N TYR A 108 17.25 -9.65 2.17
CA TYR A 108 17.29 -9.56 0.71
C TYR A 108 18.68 -9.04 0.27
N THR A 109 19.49 -9.92 -0.31
CA THR A 109 20.93 -9.70 -0.55
C THR A 109 21.26 -9.04 -1.89
N ASP A 110 20.27 -8.49 -2.60
CA ASP A 110 20.51 -7.82 -3.87
C ASP A 110 21.18 -6.45 -3.65
N THR A 111 22.22 -6.14 -4.43
CA THR A 111 23.11 -5.00 -4.19
C THR A 111 22.43 -3.65 -4.43
N VAL A 112 21.41 -3.63 -5.30
CA VAL A 112 20.54 -2.46 -5.54
C VAL A 112 19.71 -2.15 -4.29
N ILE A 113 19.32 -3.18 -3.54
CA ILE A 113 18.43 -3.07 -2.40
C ILE A 113 19.12 -2.44 -1.19
N LEU A 114 20.44 -2.64 -1.01
CA LEU A 114 21.21 -2.05 0.08
C LEU A 114 21.18 -0.50 0.09
N CYS A 115 21.00 0.14 -1.07
CA CYS A 115 20.76 1.59 -1.13
C CYS A 115 19.33 1.96 -0.69
N SER A 116 18.33 1.17 -1.09
CA SER A 116 16.92 1.38 -0.72
C SER A 116 16.53 0.89 0.69
N THR A 117 17.28 -0.02 1.32
CA THR A 117 17.10 -0.36 2.74
C THR A 117 17.55 0.77 3.66
N ALA A 118 18.53 1.57 3.24
CA ALA A 118 18.77 2.88 3.86
C ALA A 118 17.56 3.82 3.66
N SER A 119 16.85 3.74 2.53
CA SER A 119 15.61 4.48 2.28
C SER A 119 14.39 3.97 3.07
N LEU A 120 14.44 2.76 3.66
CA LEU A 120 13.43 2.30 4.63
C LEU A 120 13.52 3.10 5.95
N VAL A 121 14.68 3.70 6.23
CA VAL A 121 14.91 4.61 7.36
C VAL A 121 14.25 5.95 7.04
N GLY A 122 12.93 6.01 7.18
CA GLY A 122 12.15 7.22 6.89
C GLY A 122 10.74 6.95 6.40
N PHE A 123 10.39 5.70 6.07
CA PHE A 123 9.02 5.38 5.68
C PHE A 123 8.09 5.46 6.89
N ASP A 124 7.23 6.48 6.92
CA ASP A 124 6.30 6.74 8.01
C ASP A 124 5.07 5.84 7.96
N TRP A 125 5.22 4.60 8.43
CA TRP A 125 4.13 3.64 8.49
C TRP A 125 2.92 4.13 9.27
N ASP A 126 3.13 4.95 10.30
CA ASP A 126 2.04 5.35 11.18
C ASP A 126 1.16 6.39 10.46
N GLU A 127 1.76 7.31 9.72
CA GLU A 127 1.03 8.22 8.83
C GLU A 127 0.28 7.45 7.72
N TRP A 128 0.91 6.46 7.08
CA TRP A 128 0.27 5.69 6.03
C TRP A 128 -0.90 4.82 6.52
N LEU A 129 -0.76 4.18 7.69
CA LEU A 129 -1.76 3.24 8.22
C LEU A 129 -2.86 3.94 9.01
N TYR A 130 -2.51 4.95 9.81
CA TYR A 130 -3.40 5.58 10.80
C TYR A 130 -3.66 7.06 10.55
N GLY A 131 -2.92 7.71 9.64
CA GLY A 131 -3.15 9.09 9.24
C GLY A 131 -4.49 9.28 8.53
N THR A 132 -5.14 10.41 8.79
CA THR A 132 -6.41 10.79 8.17
C THR A 132 -6.18 11.59 6.89
N GLY A 133 -7.13 11.52 5.96
CA GLY A 133 -7.10 12.28 4.72
C GLY A 133 -6.33 11.57 3.60
N MET A 134 -5.85 12.36 2.65
CA MET A 134 -5.06 11.88 1.52
C MET A 134 -3.72 11.28 1.98
N PRO A 135 -3.16 10.31 1.23
CA PRO A 135 -1.83 9.79 1.52
C PRO A 135 -0.76 10.89 1.52
N PRO A 136 0.32 10.75 2.30
CA PRO A 136 1.38 11.74 2.35
C PRO A 136 1.98 11.93 0.95
N CYS A 137 2.19 13.19 0.57
CA CYS A 137 2.72 13.57 -0.73
C CYS A 137 4.25 13.42 -0.73
N GLY A 138 4.73 12.22 -1.09
CA GLY A 138 6.14 11.96 -1.38
C GLY A 138 6.68 10.72 -0.66
N LEU A 139 7.57 9.98 -1.34
CA LEU A 139 8.54 9.14 -0.65
C LEU A 139 9.49 10.06 0.12
N PRO A 140 10.03 9.63 1.28
CA PRO A 140 11.09 10.39 1.94
C PRO A 140 12.23 10.64 0.94
N ASN A 141 12.68 11.89 0.85
CA ASN A 141 13.84 12.27 0.03
C ASN A 141 15.11 11.56 0.49
#